data_AF-A0A2H1II64-F1
#
_entry.id   AF-A0A2H1II64-F1
#
_cell.length_a   1.000
_cell.length_b   1.000
_cell.length_c   1.000
_cell.angle_alpha   90.00
_cell.angle_beta   90.00
_cell.angle_gamma   90.00
#
_symmetry.space_group_name_H-M   'P 1'
#
loop_
_entity.id
_entity.type
_entity.pdbx_description
1 polymer ?
#
loop_
_entity_poly.entity_id
_entity_poly.type
_entity_poly.pdbx_seq_one_letter_code
_entity_poly.pdbx_strand_id
1 'polypeptide(L)'
;MNTFDRYGPDVLAGSSPSSHRPKKSTPVELGLGMVLEDAMSGYVGAVVGAEKTTAGVVVNLEDRAGKVRAFPLGPGFLLEGKPVDLRLPAKKKSAPGRTASGSRAVGNARARVARGSRIWVEGKHDAELVEKIWGDDLRIEGVVVEPLGGLDDVADKLAAFGPDKDHRVGVLADHLVSGTKESKIAEAVRADPRYRDVVHIIGHPYVDIWQAVKPHVVGIREWPVVPRGEDWKTGVLRRIGWPHADHRDVARGWVRILGKVSTIADVEPTLSGRVEELIDFVTVG
;
A
#
# COMPACT_ATOMS: atom_id res chain seq x y z
N MET A 1 64.60 -7.20 69.33
CA MET A 1 63.84 -6.23 68.50
C MET A 1 64.40 -6.26 67.09
N ASN A 2 63.81 -7.08 66.21
CA ASN A 2 64.07 -7.18 64.77
C ASN A 2 62.79 -6.70 64.08
N THR A 3 62.69 -5.99 62.95
CA THR A 3 63.61 -5.46 61.93
C THR A 3 62.69 -4.90 60.82
N PHE A 4 63.22 -4.00 59.98
CA PHE A 4 62.72 -3.64 58.63
C PHE A 4 61.43 -2.82 58.56
N ASP A 5 61.56 -1.55 58.17
CA ASP A 5 60.50 -0.91 57.39
C ASP A 5 60.45 -1.59 56.01
N ARG A 6 59.36 -2.33 55.77
CA ARG A 6 59.09 -3.14 54.58
C ARG A 6 58.27 -2.39 53.53
N TYR A 7 57.97 -1.12 53.75
CA TYR A 7 57.20 -0.32 52.82
C TYR A 7 58.06 0.85 52.34
N GLY A 8 58.82 0.60 51.27
CA GLY A 8 59.41 1.68 50.47
C GLY A 8 58.34 2.67 49.98
N PRO A 9 58.75 3.85 49.48
CA PRO A 9 57.81 4.91 49.10
C PRO A 9 56.72 4.37 48.18
N ASP A 10 55.48 4.65 48.53
CA ASP A 10 54.26 4.18 47.89
C ASP A 10 54.35 4.36 46.35
N VAL A 11 54.40 3.22 45.65
CA VAL A 11 54.44 3.16 44.18
C VAL A 11 53.13 3.65 43.53
N LEU A 12 52.09 3.94 44.32
CA LEU A 12 50.85 4.56 43.87
C LEU A 12 50.87 6.10 43.97
N ALA A 13 51.91 6.70 44.58
CA ALA A 13 52.05 8.14 44.68
C ALA A 13 52.41 8.83 43.34
N GLY A 14 52.63 8.05 42.28
CA GLY A 14 53.18 8.49 41.00
C GLY A 14 52.38 8.12 39.76
N SER A 15 51.04 8.12 39.78
CA SER A 15 50.26 8.22 38.53
C SER A 15 48.81 8.61 38.80
N SER A 16 48.44 9.80 38.35
CA SER A 16 47.04 10.26 38.27
C SER A 16 46.17 9.23 37.52
N PRO A 17 44.96 8.89 37.99
CA PRO A 17 44.09 7.88 37.37
C PRO A 17 43.42 8.35 36.07
N SER A 18 44.06 9.22 35.29
CA SER A 18 43.48 9.78 34.06
C SER A 18 44.01 9.19 32.75
N SER A 19 44.85 8.14 32.77
CA SER A 19 45.47 7.62 31.53
C SER A 19 44.69 6.51 30.80
N HIS A 20 43.56 6.04 31.33
CA HIS A 20 42.72 5.02 30.68
C HIS A 20 41.25 5.44 30.58
N ARG A 21 41.00 6.70 30.21
CA ARG A 21 39.64 7.07 29.79
C ARG A 21 39.43 6.41 28.41
N PRO A 22 38.51 5.43 28.25
CA PRO A 22 38.23 4.89 26.92
C PRO A 22 37.86 6.06 26.02
N LYS A 23 38.53 6.17 24.86
CA LYS A 23 38.18 7.18 23.84
C LYS A 23 36.68 7.02 23.58
N LYS A 24 35.89 8.03 23.90
CA LYS A 24 34.43 7.98 23.71
C LYS A 24 34.18 7.80 22.21
N SER A 25 33.73 6.62 21.82
CA SER A 25 33.25 6.38 20.47
C SER A 25 32.03 7.26 20.23
N THR A 26 32.02 7.98 19.12
CA THR A 26 30.86 8.77 18.72
C THR A 26 29.88 7.85 17.99
N PRO A 27 28.59 7.83 18.35
CA PRO A 27 27.58 7.15 17.55
C PRO A 27 27.51 7.77 16.16
N VAL A 28 27.64 6.94 15.13
CA VAL A 28 27.59 7.38 13.72
C VAL A 28 26.64 6.47 12.97
N GLU A 29 25.71 7.05 12.22
CA GLU A 29 24.84 6.28 11.32
C GLU A 29 25.62 5.85 10.09
N LEU A 30 25.48 4.59 9.72
CA LEU A 30 26.07 4.01 8.52
C LEU A 30 25.46 4.67 7.27
N GLY A 31 26.31 5.26 6.43
CA GLY A 31 25.98 5.82 5.13
C GLY A 31 26.80 5.19 4.01
N LEU A 32 26.20 5.02 2.83
CA LEU A 32 26.92 4.59 1.64
C LEU A 32 28.01 5.61 1.28
N GLY A 33 29.16 5.11 0.81
CA GLY A 33 30.32 5.92 0.44
C GLY A 33 31.15 6.42 1.62
N MET A 34 30.73 6.20 2.87
CA MET A 34 31.57 6.50 4.03
C MET A 34 32.84 5.64 4.01
N VAL A 35 34.00 6.25 4.22
CA VAL A 35 35.27 5.52 4.29
C VAL A 35 35.54 5.14 5.73
N LEU A 36 35.57 3.84 5.99
CA LEU A 36 35.78 3.28 7.32
C LEU A 36 37.04 2.42 7.34
N GLU A 37 37.71 2.41 8.48
CA GLU A 37 38.81 1.52 8.79
C GLU A 37 38.36 0.51 9.86
N ASP A 38 38.55 -0.78 9.63
CA ASP A 38 38.41 -1.81 10.66
C ASP A 38 39.66 -1.81 11.55
N ALA A 39 39.54 -1.44 12.82
CA ALA A 39 40.65 -1.24 13.73
C ALA A 39 41.43 -2.53 14.05
N MET A 40 40.83 -3.70 13.86
CA MET A 40 41.47 -4.99 14.13
C MET A 40 42.34 -5.46 12.96
N SER A 41 41.86 -5.32 11.72
CA SER A 41 42.57 -5.75 10.53
C SER A 41 43.32 -4.65 9.80
N GLY A 42 43.07 -3.37 10.13
CA GLY A 42 43.60 -2.21 9.41
C GLY A 42 43.02 -2.03 8.00
N TYR A 43 41.93 -2.73 7.68
CA TYR A 43 41.31 -2.67 6.35
C TYR A 43 40.52 -1.37 6.18
N VAL A 44 40.86 -0.60 5.14
CA VAL A 44 40.20 0.68 4.82
C VAL A 44 39.38 0.53 3.55
N GLY A 45 38.11 0.91 3.58
CA GLY A 45 37.25 0.90 2.40
C GLY A 45 36.01 1.76 2.52
N ALA A 46 35.38 2.03 1.38
CA ALA A 46 34.11 2.74 1.30
C ALA A 46 32.93 1.78 1.53
N VAL A 47 31.94 2.22 2.30
CA VAL A 47 30.71 1.46 2.54
C VAL A 47 29.93 1.33 1.24
N VAL A 48 29.80 0.11 0.74
CA VAL A 48 29.00 -0.21 -0.46
C VAL A 48 27.67 -0.88 -0.12
N GLY A 49 27.49 -1.30 1.13
CA GLY A 49 26.23 -1.82 1.63
C GLY A 49 26.33 -2.41 3.01
N ALA A 50 25.19 -2.84 3.53
CA ALA A 50 25.12 -3.70 4.70
C ALA A 50 24.04 -4.76 4.48
N GLU A 51 24.32 -5.97 4.91
CA GLU A 51 23.42 -7.11 4.76
C GLU A 51 23.15 -7.77 6.10
N LYS A 52 21.93 -8.29 6.26
CA LYS A 52 21.54 -9.04 7.44
C LYS A 52 21.85 -10.51 7.20
N THR A 53 22.74 -11.07 8.01
CA THR A 53 23.09 -12.49 8.02
C THR A 53 22.47 -13.18 9.24
N THR A 54 22.56 -14.51 9.28
CA THR A 54 22.13 -15.31 10.45
C THR A 54 22.91 -14.96 11.73
N ALA A 55 24.14 -14.46 11.61
CA ALA A 55 25.00 -14.09 12.74
C ALA A 55 24.91 -12.61 13.15
N GLY A 56 24.14 -11.79 12.43
CA GLY A 56 24.05 -10.35 12.66
C GLY A 56 24.13 -9.54 11.37
N VAL A 57 24.25 -8.23 11.49
CA VAL A 57 24.42 -7.34 10.34
C VAL A 57 25.90 -7.24 10.02
N VAL A 58 26.27 -7.34 8.74
CA VAL A 58 27.63 -7.08 8.27
C VAL A 58 27.63 -5.89 7.33
N VAL A 59 28.70 -5.10 7.38
CA VAL A 59 28.97 -3.94 6.54
C VAL A 59 29.99 -4.33 5.50
N ASN A 60 29.69 -4.05 4.23
CA ASN A 60 30.55 -4.33 3.09
C ASN A 60 31.40 -3.09 2.78
N LEU A 61 32.73 -3.25 2.86
CA LEU A 61 33.72 -2.21 2.57
C LEU A 61 34.49 -2.55 1.30
N GLU A 62 34.48 -1.63 0.34
CA GLU A 62 35.25 -1.72 -0.91
C GLU A 62 36.55 -0.92 -0.79
N ASP A 63 37.70 -1.57 -1.03
CA ASP A 63 38.99 -0.89 -1.06
C ASP A 63 39.26 -0.16 -2.39
N ARG A 64 40.37 0.57 -2.47
CA ARG A 64 40.77 1.31 -3.68
C ARG A 64 41.03 0.44 -4.92
N ALA A 65 41.20 -0.88 -4.73
CA ALA A 65 41.42 -1.85 -5.80
C ALA A 65 40.12 -2.56 -6.20
N GLY A 66 38.97 -2.15 -5.65
CA GLY A 66 37.65 -2.71 -5.92
C GLY A 66 37.37 -4.03 -5.18
N LYS A 67 38.19 -4.40 -4.19
CA LYS A 67 37.96 -5.60 -3.40
C LYS A 67 36.95 -5.30 -2.30
N VAL A 68 35.92 -6.13 -2.18
CA VAL A 68 34.88 -6.00 -1.13
C VAL A 68 35.13 -7.00 -0.01
N ARG A 69 35.05 -6.54 1.25
CA ARG A 69 35.09 -7.39 2.45
C ARG A 69 33.96 -7.03 3.41
N ALA A 70 33.39 -8.06 4.03
CA ALA A 70 32.32 -7.92 5.02
C ALA A 70 32.89 -7.90 6.45
N PHE A 71 32.41 -6.97 7.26
CA PHE A 71 32.79 -6.81 8.67
C PHE A 71 31.53 -6.74 9.55
N PRO A 72 31.48 -7.41 10.70
CA PRO A 72 30.32 -7.30 11.61
C PRO A 72 30.05 -5.85 12.01
N LEU A 73 28.79 -5.43 11.95
CA LEU A 73 28.36 -4.12 12.43
C LEU A 73 28.50 -4.06 13.96
N GLY A 74 29.15 -3.02 14.46
CA GLY A 74 29.34 -2.81 15.89
C GLY A 74 30.55 -1.92 16.20
N PRO A 75 31.07 -1.94 17.43
CA PRO A 75 32.30 -1.25 17.78
C PRO A 75 33.49 -1.87 17.05
N GLY A 76 34.50 -1.06 16.71
CA GLY A 76 35.72 -1.53 16.02
C GLY A 76 36.05 -0.78 14.73
N PHE A 77 35.21 0.16 14.30
CA PHE A 77 35.50 1.02 13.16
C PHE A 77 36.13 2.34 13.57
N LEU A 78 37.01 2.85 12.71
CA LEU A 78 37.48 4.23 12.72
C LEU A 78 36.89 4.98 11.53
N LEU A 79 36.39 6.19 11.79
CA LEU A 79 36.04 7.17 10.77
C LEU A 79 37.04 8.32 10.91
N GLU A 80 37.79 8.62 9.85
CA GLU A 80 38.87 9.63 9.88
C GLU A 80 39.86 9.42 11.05
N GLY A 81 40.22 8.15 11.33
CA GLY A 81 41.13 7.77 12.40
C GLY A 81 40.55 7.86 13.83
N LYS A 82 39.24 8.16 13.97
CA LYS A 82 38.56 8.26 15.27
C LYS A 82 37.61 7.08 15.48
N PRO A 83 37.63 6.43 16.66
CA PRO A 83 36.69 5.35 16.97
C PRO A 83 35.23 5.80 16.87
N VAL A 84 34.42 5.01 16.17
CA VAL A 84 32.98 5.23 16.05
C VAL A 84 32.18 4.01 16.51
N ASP A 85 31.00 4.27 17.06
CA ASP A 85 29.98 3.24 17.30
C ASP A 85 29.01 3.28 16.12
N LEU A 86 29.24 2.39 15.15
CA LEU A 86 28.54 2.39 13.88
C LEU A 86 27.15 1.76 14.03
N ARG A 87 26.12 2.51 13.69
CA ARG A 87 24.72 2.10 13.84
C ARG A 87 24.04 2.07 12.49
N LEU A 88 23.10 1.16 12.30
CA LEU A 88 22.22 1.23 11.14
C LEU A 88 21.40 2.54 11.19
N PRO A 89 21.18 3.20 10.05
CA PRO A 89 20.33 4.37 10.00
C PRO A 89 18.94 4.02 10.52
N ALA A 90 18.38 4.90 11.35
CA ALA A 90 17.02 4.69 11.84
C ALA A 90 16.06 4.63 10.64
N LYS A 91 15.24 3.58 10.56
CA LYS A 91 14.14 3.55 9.59
C LYS A 91 13.27 4.78 9.83
N LYS A 92 13.29 5.76 8.94
CA LYS A 92 12.35 6.88 8.96
C LYS A 92 10.95 6.28 8.98
N LYS A 93 10.23 6.43 10.10
CA LYS A 93 8.79 6.15 10.14
C LYS A 93 8.17 7.11 9.14
N SER A 94 7.69 6.60 8.01
CA SER A 94 6.86 7.41 7.12
C SER A 94 5.69 7.96 7.95
N ALA A 95 5.39 9.24 7.81
CA ALA A 95 4.12 9.78 8.29
C ALA A 95 2.97 8.85 7.86
N PRO A 96 1.87 8.74 8.60
CA PRO A 96 0.75 7.91 8.17
C PRO A 96 0.40 8.32 6.74
N GLY A 97 0.64 7.40 5.80
CA GLY A 97 0.41 7.65 4.39
C GLY A 97 -1.06 7.96 4.15
N ARG A 98 -1.39 8.55 3.00
CA ARG A 98 -2.79 8.51 2.58
C ARG A 98 -3.10 7.13 2.00
N THR A 99 -4.32 6.65 2.17
CA THR A 99 -4.84 5.51 1.38
C THR A 99 -4.98 5.92 -0.09
N ALA A 100 -5.21 4.97 -0.99
CA ALA A 100 -5.41 5.27 -2.41
C ALA A 100 -6.64 6.16 -2.66
N SER A 101 -7.68 6.07 -1.81
CA SER A 101 -8.84 6.97 -1.79
C SER A 101 -8.52 8.39 -1.30
N GLY A 102 -7.36 8.57 -0.65
CA GLY A 102 -6.91 9.85 -0.12
C GLY A 102 -7.16 10.07 1.38
N SER A 103 -7.82 9.14 2.07
CA SER A 103 -8.01 9.18 3.53
C SER A 103 -6.69 9.04 4.29
N ARG A 104 -6.69 9.42 5.57
CA ARG A 104 -5.51 9.23 6.43
C ARG A 104 -5.40 7.75 6.79
N ALA A 105 -4.29 7.10 6.43
CA ALA A 105 -4.08 5.70 6.81
C ALA A 105 -4.01 5.58 8.35
N VAL A 106 -4.86 4.73 8.91
CA VAL A 106 -4.85 4.41 10.33
C VAL A 106 -3.87 3.27 10.55
N GLY A 107 -2.69 3.59 11.11
CA GLY A 107 -1.72 2.57 11.47
C GLY A 107 -2.29 1.63 12.53
N ASN A 108 -2.26 0.32 12.26
CA ASN A 108 -2.68 -0.77 13.17
C ASN A 108 -4.18 -0.86 13.49
N ALA A 109 -5.08 -0.39 12.62
CA ALA A 109 -6.49 -0.78 12.74
C ALA A 109 -6.59 -2.31 12.54
N ARG A 110 -7.01 -3.06 13.58
CA ARG A 110 -7.44 -4.45 13.39
C ARG A 110 -8.63 -4.39 12.44
N ALA A 111 -8.51 -5.04 11.27
CA ALA A 111 -9.64 -5.24 10.36
C ALA A 111 -10.83 -5.75 11.19
N ARG A 112 -11.91 -4.96 11.25
CA ARG A 112 -13.13 -5.39 11.94
C ARG A 112 -13.61 -6.65 11.21
N VAL A 113 -13.98 -7.69 11.97
CA VAL A 113 -14.48 -8.93 11.38
C VAL A 113 -15.70 -8.59 10.52
N ALA A 114 -15.63 -8.96 9.25
CA ALA A 114 -16.53 -8.56 8.16
C ALA A 114 -17.96 -9.10 8.28
N ARG A 115 -18.72 -8.58 9.25
CA ARG A 115 -20.19 -8.73 9.27
C ARG A 115 -20.96 -7.44 9.03
N GLY A 116 -20.28 -6.27 9.03
CA GLY A 116 -20.84 -4.97 8.62
C GLY A 116 -21.10 -4.88 7.12
N SER A 117 -21.88 -3.89 6.71
CA SER A 117 -22.49 -3.64 5.39
C SER A 117 -21.78 -4.15 4.10
N ARG A 118 -22.54 -4.23 3.00
CA ARG A 118 -22.03 -4.68 1.69
C ARG A 118 -22.06 -3.56 0.66
N ILE A 119 -21.05 -3.53 -0.22
CA ILE A 119 -21.13 -2.86 -1.51
C ILE A 119 -21.15 -3.95 -2.58
N TRP A 120 -22.24 -4.03 -3.31
CA TRP A 120 -22.37 -4.93 -4.43
C TRP A 120 -22.10 -4.18 -5.73
N VAL A 121 -21.37 -4.81 -6.62
CA VAL A 121 -21.01 -4.24 -7.92
C VAL A 121 -21.41 -5.21 -9.02
N GLU A 122 -21.72 -4.71 -10.20
CA GLU A 122 -22.22 -5.56 -11.28
C GLU A 122 -21.16 -6.57 -11.76
N GLY A 123 -19.96 -6.06 -12.07
CA GLY A 123 -18.87 -6.83 -12.64
C GLY A 123 -17.69 -7.10 -11.71
N LYS A 124 -16.84 -8.04 -12.13
CA LYS A 124 -15.56 -8.33 -11.46
C LYS A 124 -14.58 -7.15 -11.55
N HIS A 125 -14.54 -6.46 -12.70
CA HIS A 125 -13.62 -5.34 -12.90
C HIS A 125 -13.97 -4.16 -11.98
N ASP A 126 -15.26 -3.93 -11.74
CA ASP A 126 -15.78 -2.98 -10.77
C ASP A 126 -15.29 -3.30 -9.37
N ALA A 127 -15.43 -4.56 -8.96
CA ALA A 127 -14.96 -5.01 -7.65
C ALA A 127 -13.45 -4.80 -7.51
N GLU A 128 -12.67 -5.14 -8.54
CA GLU A 128 -11.22 -4.99 -8.54
C GLU A 128 -10.78 -3.52 -8.52
N LEU A 129 -11.49 -2.62 -9.21
CA LEU A 129 -11.20 -1.19 -9.19
C LEU A 129 -11.55 -0.57 -7.83
N VAL A 130 -12.73 -0.91 -7.30
CA VAL A 130 -13.18 -0.41 -6.00
C VAL A 130 -12.24 -0.89 -4.90
N GLU A 131 -11.91 -2.18 -4.87
CA GLU A 131 -10.96 -2.75 -3.92
C GLU A 131 -9.59 -2.08 -4.03
N LYS A 132 -9.13 -1.76 -5.25
CA LYS A 132 -7.83 -1.13 -5.46
C LYS A 132 -7.73 0.28 -4.88
N ILE A 133 -8.78 1.08 -4.99
CA ILE A 133 -8.74 2.50 -4.57
C ILE A 133 -9.25 2.65 -3.13
N TRP A 134 -10.32 1.95 -2.75
CA TRP A 134 -11.02 2.13 -1.47
C TRP A 134 -10.88 0.95 -0.50
N GLY A 135 -10.27 -0.17 -0.91
CA GLY A 135 -10.24 -1.40 -0.09
C GLY A 135 -9.60 -1.19 1.30
N ASP A 136 -8.62 -0.31 1.44
CA ASP A 136 -8.04 0.03 2.74
C ASP A 136 -9.05 0.69 3.68
N ASP A 137 -9.83 1.64 3.17
CA ASP A 137 -10.87 2.35 3.91
C ASP A 137 -12.03 1.42 4.24
N LEU A 138 -12.50 0.65 3.26
CA LEU A 138 -13.61 -0.29 3.43
C LEU A 138 -13.30 -1.35 4.49
N ARG A 139 -12.05 -1.84 4.56
CA ARG A 139 -11.63 -2.81 5.60
C ARG A 139 -11.59 -2.21 7.01
N ILE A 140 -11.35 -0.90 7.14
CA ILE A 140 -11.45 -0.20 8.44
C ILE A 140 -12.91 -0.14 8.87
N GLU A 141 -13.79 0.18 7.93
CA GLU A 141 -15.23 0.29 8.15
C GLU A 141 -15.94 -1.08 8.24
N GLY A 142 -15.25 -2.17 7.88
CA GLY A 142 -15.81 -3.52 7.90
C GLY A 142 -16.81 -3.77 6.76
N VAL A 143 -16.70 -3.00 5.67
CA VAL A 143 -17.51 -3.12 4.45
C VAL A 143 -16.84 -4.08 3.48
N VAL A 144 -17.62 -4.95 2.86
CA VAL A 144 -17.13 -5.92 1.86
C VAL A 144 -17.68 -5.58 0.48
N VAL A 145 -16.82 -5.64 -0.54
CA VAL A 145 -17.19 -5.48 -1.95
C VAL A 145 -17.40 -6.85 -2.59
N GLU A 146 -18.54 -7.09 -3.22
CA GLU A 146 -18.84 -8.37 -3.88
C GLU A 146 -19.48 -8.18 -5.26
N PRO A 147 -19.08 -8.94 -6.29
CA PRO A 147 -19.75 -8.91 -7.58
C PRO A 147 -21.14 -9.59 -7.52
N LEU A 148 -22.10 -9.08 -8.29
CA LEU A 148 -23.43 -9.66 -8.46
C LEU A 148 -23.54 -10.57 -9.67
N GLY A 149 -22.84 -10.26 -10.78
CA GLY A 149 -23.06 -10.93 -12.06
C GLY A 149 -24.24 -10.35 -12.87
N GLY A 150 -24.93 -9.36 -12.31
CA GLY A 150 -26.05 -8.64 -12.91
C GLY A 150 -27.04 -8.15 -11.84
N LEU A 151 -27.88 -7.16 -12.17
CA LEU A 151 -28.93 -6.70 -11.26
C LEU A 151 -30.09 -7.71 -11.11
N ASP A 152 -30.19 -8.69 -12.01
CA ASP A 152 -31.23 -9.74 -11.95
C ASP A 152 -31.18 -10.54 -10.64
N ASP A 153 -29.98 -10.73 -10.08
CA ASP A 153 -29.77 -11.53 -8.88
C ASP A 153 -29.98 -10.72 -7.58
N VAL A 154 -30.20 -9.41 -7.68
CA VAL A 154 -30.21 -8.51 -6.50
C VAL A 154 -31.31 -8.90 -5.51
N ALA A 155 -32.49 -9.26 -5.97
CA ALA A 155 -33.63 -9.57 -5.11
C ALA A 155 -33.37 -10.81 -4.24
N ASP A 156 -32.85 -11.88 -4.86
CA ASP A 156 -32.53 -13.14 -4.17
C ASP A 156 -31.37 -12.94 -3.19
N LYS A 157 -30.35 -12.17 -3.59
CA LYS A 157 -29.22 -11.84 -2.72
C LYS A 157 -29.63 -10.98 -1.53
N LEU A 158 -30.55 -10.02 -1.72
CA LEU A 158 -31.12 -9.23 -0.63
C LEU A 158 -31.89 -10.10 0.35
N ALA A 159 -32.71 -11.03 -0.16
CA ALA A 159 -33.47 -11.95 0.67
C ALA A 159 -32.54 -12.88 1.49
N ALA A 160 -31.45 -13.35 0.89
CA ALA A 160 -30.47 -14.20 1.56
C ALA A 160 -29.61 -13.44 2.57
N PHE A 161 -29.24 -12.19 2.27
CA PHE A 161 -28.41 -11.35 3.14
C PHE A 161 -29.20 -10.81 4.33
N GLY A 162 -30.46 -10.39 4.12
CA GLY A 162 -31.31 -9.80 5.14
C GLY A 162 -30.77 -8.46 5.66
N PRO A 163 -30.67 -7.43 4.81
CA PRO A 163 -30.15 -6.14 5.23
C PRO A 163 -31.00 -5.50 6.33
N ASP A 164 -30.34 -4.81 7.24
CA ASP A 164 -30.97 -4.05 8.32
C ASP A 164 -30.25 -2.72 8.53
N LYS A 165 -30.67 -1.96 9.54
CA LYS A 165 -30.12 -0.63 9.84
C LYS A 165 -28.62 -0.64 10.18
N ASP A 166 -28.11 -1.75 10.71
CA ASP A 166 -26.73 -1.96 11.14
C ASP A 166 -25.91 -2.68 10.05
N HIS A 167 -26.58 -3.31 9.07
CA HIS A 167 -26.00 -4.08 7.96
C HIS A 167 -26.64 -3.67 6.63
N ARG A 168 -26.23 -2.52 6.10
CA ARG A 168 -26.80 -1.94 4.87
C ARG A 168 -26.18 -2.54 3.62
N VAL A 169 -26.83 -2.32 2.47
CA VAL A 169 -26.32 -2.73 1.16
C VAL A 169 -26.31 -1.54 0.20
N GLY A 170 -25.12 -1.17 -0.26
CA GLY A 170 -24.94 -0.33 -1.43
C GLY A 170 -24.83 -1.18 -2.68
N VAL A 171 -25.40 -0.74 -3.81
CA VAL A 171 -25.26 -1.40 -5.11
C VAL A 171 -24.80 -0.38 -6.14
N LEU A 172 -23.65 -0.61 -6.75
CA LEU A 172 -23.15 0.13 -7.90
C LEU A 172 -23.42 -0.69 -9.17
N ALA A 173 -24.37 -0.21 -9.97
CA ALA A 173 -24.74 -0.82 -11.24
C ALA A 173 -24.07 -0.10 -12.42
N ASP A 174 -23.85 -0.85 -13.49
CA ASP A 174 -23.39 -0.29 -14.74
C ASP A 174 -24.59 0.38 -15.41
N HIS A 175 -24.39 1.62 -15.86
CA HIS A 175 -25.27 2.30 -16.82
C HIS A 175 -26.80 2.12 -16.59
N LEU A 176 -27.31 2.61 -15.46
CA LEU A 176 -28.77 2.62 -15.18
C LEU A 176 -29.52 3.61 -16.09
N VAL A 177 -29.97 3.12 -17.25
CA VAL A 177 -30.78 3.90 -18.19
C VAL A 177 -32.27 3.74 -17.88
N SER A 178 -33.00 4.86 -17.86
CA SER A 178 -34.45 4.85 -17.64
C SER A 178 -35.19 3.99 -18.68
N GLY A 179 -36.11 3.16 -18.21
CA GLY A 179 -36.94 2.29 -19.06
C GLY A 179 -36.33 0.92 -19.39
N THR A 180 -35.07 0.67 -19.04
CA THR A 180 -34.45 -0.67 -19.17
C THR A 180 -34.95 -1.64 -18.08
N LYS A 181 -34.54 -2.90 -18.18
CA LYS A 181 -34.88 -3.92 -17.19
C LYS A 181 -34.23 -3.61 -15.84
N GLU A 182 -32.97 -3.18 -15.88
CA GLU A 182 -32.11 -2.85 -14.75
C GLU A 182 -32.69 -1.68 -13.94
N SER A 183 -33.16 -0.62 -14.62
CA SER A 183 -33.80 0.51 -13.93
C SER A 183 -35.12 0.11 -13.26
N LYS A 184 -35.92 -0.77 -13.88
CA LYS A 184 -37.14 -1.31 -13.25
C LYS A 184 -36.84 -2.15 -12.01
N ILE A 185 -35.76 -2.94 -12.04
CA ILE A 185 -35.31 -3.71 -10.86
C ILE A 185 -34.90 -2.75 -9.75
N ALA A 186 -34.10 -1.73 -10.06
CA ALA A 186 -33.68 -0.74 -9.08
C ALA A 186 -34.87 0.02 -8.47
N GLU A 187 -35.85 0.41 -9.30
CA GLU A 187 -37.10 1.05 -8.85
C GLU A 187 -37.93 0.12 -7.96
N ALA A 188 -38.05 -1.15 -8.32
CA ALA A 188 -38.77 -2.13 -7.51
C ALA A 188 -38.15 -2.31 -6.12
N VAL A 189 -36.81 -2.40 -6.03
CA VAL A 189 -36.11 -2.48 -4.74
C VAL A 189 -36.31 -1.21 -3.91
N ARG A 190 -36.22 -0.03 -4.52
CA ARG A 190 -36.45 1.25 -3.82
C ARG A 190 -37.90 1.43 -3.35
N ALA A 191 -38.86 0.88 -4.08
CA ALA A 191 -40.27 0.94 -3.73
C ALA A 191 -40.64 -0.04 -2.61
N ASP A 192 -39.87 -1.13 -2.43
CA ASP A 192 -40.11 -2.14 -1.40
C ASP A 192 -39.86 -1.57 0.02
N PRO A 193 -40.87 -1.53 0.90
CA PRO A 193 -40.72 -1.03 2.26
C PRO A 193 -39.65 -1.75 3.09
N ARG A 194 -39.31 -2.99 2.75
CA ARG A 194 -38.26 -3.76 3.43
C ARG A 194 -36.86 -3.24 3.15
N TYR A 195 -36.65 -2.61 2.00
CA TYR A 195 -35.32 -2.27 1.49
C TYR A 195 -35.08 -0.77 1.39
N ARG A 196 -36.15 0.05 1.33
CA ARG A 196 -36.07 1.51 1.12
C ARG A 196 -34.99 2.23 1.93
N ASP A 197 -34.84 1.90 3.21
CA ASP A 197 -33.96 2.63 4.13
C ASP A 197 -32.60 1.94 4.34
N VAL A 198 -32.44 0.70 3.85
CA VAL A 198 -31.28 -0.16 4.12
C VAL A 198 -30.57 -0.64 2.85
N VAL A 199 -31.13 -0.34 1.68
CA VAL A 199 -30.53 -0.62 0.36
C VAL A 199 -30.48 0.64 -0.48
N HIS A 200 -29.30 0.98 -0.98
CA HIS A 200 -29.10 2.09 -1.91
C HIS A 200 -28.51 1.60 -3.22
N ILE A 201 -29.27 1.71 -4.30
CA ILE A 201 -28.82 1.33 -5.65
C ILE A 201 -28.51 2.61 -6.42
N ILE A 202 -27.32 2.72 -6.99
CA ILE A 202 -26.91 3.82 -7.87
C ILE A 202 -26.23 3.27 -9.11
N GLY A 203 -26.19 4.08 -10.17
CA GLY A 203 -25.50 3.73 -11.41
C GLY A 203 -24.43 4.75 -11.77
N HIS A 204 -23.43 4.32 -12.52
CA HIS A 204 -22.45 5.21 -13.12
C HIS A 204 -22.77 5.53 -14.60
N PRO A 205 -22.34 6.68 -15.14
CA PRO A 205 -22.69 7.09 -16.50
C PRO A 205 -21.91 6.36 -17.60
N TYR A 206 -20.98 5.49 -17.24
CA TYR A 206 -20.11 4.79 -18.17
C TYR A 206 -20.77 3.54 -18.75
N VAL A 207 -20.39 3.23 -20.00
CA VAL A 207 -20.78 1.98 -20.65
C VAL A 207 -20.13 0.77 -19.97
N ASP A 208 -18.91 0.96 -19.46
CA ASP A 208 -18.15 -0.05 -18.72
C ASP A 208 -17.16 0.68 -17.79
N ILE A 209 -16.83 0.05 -16.67
CA ILE A 209 -15.94 0.62 -15.65
C ILE A 209 -14.56 1.03 -16.17
N TRP A 210 -14.07 0.42 -17.25
CA TRP A 210 -12.82 0.85 -17.90
C TRP A 210 -12.85 2.34 -18.25
N GLN A 211 -13.99 2.83 -18.75
CA GLN A 211 -14.17 4.21 -19.17
C GLN A 211 -14.10 5.21 -18.00
N ALA A 212 -14.28 4.73 -16.76
CA ALA A 212 -14.16 5.56 -15.56
C ALA A 212 -12.71 5.87 -15.17
N VAL A 213 -11.72 5.16 -15.73
CA VAL A 213 -10.31 5.50 -15.56
C VAL A 213 -9.96 6.65 -16.50
N LYS A 214 -9.26 7.68 -16.01
CA LYS A 214 -8.92 8.84 -16.84
C LYS A 214 -8.02 8.44 -18.01
N PRO A 215 -8.27 8.91 -19.24
CA PRO A 215 -7.52 8.52 -20.44
C PRO A 215 -5.98 8.60 -20.30
N HIS A 216 -5.49 9.67 -19.68
CA HIS A 216 -4.05 9.89 -19.52
C HIS A 216 -3.34 8.84 -18.65
N VAL A 217 -4.07 8.20 -17.71
CA VAL A 217 -3.55 7.14 -16.83
C VAL A 217 -3.11 5.93 -17.65
N VAL A 218 -3.84 5.64 -18.73
CA VAL A 218 -3.58 4.51 -19.64
C VAL A 218 -2.85 4.93 -20.92
N GLY A 219 -2.46 6.21 -21.03
CA GLY A 219 -1.67 6.75 -22.13
C GLY A 219 -2.47 6.97 -23.42
N ILE A 220 -3.78 7.19 -23.32
CA ILE A 220 -4.63 7.54 -24.48
C ILE A 220 -5.17 8.96 -24.34
N ARG A 221 -5.48 9.62 -25.47
CA ARG A 221 -6.01 10.99 -25.48
C ARG A 221 -7.42 11.04 -24.88
N GLU A 222 -8.26 10.10 -25.29
CA GLU A 222 -9.65 9.94 -24.87
C GLU A 222 -10.06 8.48 -25.08
N TRP A 223 -11.10 8.04 -24.37
CA TRP A 223 -11.70 6.74 -24.65
C TRP A 223 -12.36 6.74 -26.03
N PRO A 224 -12.08 5.75 -26.89
CA PRO A 224 -12.65 5.72 -28.22
C PRO A 224 -14.16 5.42 -28.17
N VAL A 225 -14.91 5.99 -29.11
CA VAL A 225 -16.32 5.67 -29.29
C VAL A 225 -16.45 4.31 -29.97
N VAL A 226 -17.13 3.38 -29.30
CA VAL A 226 -17.49 2.07 -29.86
C VAL A 226 -18.93 2.11 -30.37
N PRO A 227 -19.18 1.82 -31.66
CA PRO A 227 -20.51 1.72 -32.23
C PRO A 227 -21.38 0.70 -31.53
N ARG A 228 -22.69 0.95 -31.51
CA ARG A 228 -23.67 -0.02 -31.01
C ARG A 228 -23.60 -1.32 -31.82
N GLY A 229 -23.73 -2.45 -31.14
CA GLY A 229 -23.65 -3.78 -31.75
C GLY A 229 -22.25 -4.39 -31.78
N GLU A 230 -21.21 -3.62 -31.42
CA GLU A 230 -19.86 -4.14 -31.18
C GLU A 230 -19.65 -4.35 -29.67
N ASP A 231 -18.98 -5.45 -29.27
CA ASP A 231 -18.54 -5.63 -27.89
C ASP A 231 -17.64 -4.46 -27.48
N TRP A 232 -18.01 -3.77 -26.40
CA TRP A 232 -17.37 -2.51 -26.04
C TRP A 232 -15.89 -2.70 -25.70
N LYS A 233 -15.53 -3.73 -24.92
CA LYS A 233 -14.14 -3.98 -24.50
C LYS A 233 -13.25 -4.30 -25.68
N THR A 234 -13.67 -5.24 -26.53
CA THR A 234 -12.96 -5.61 -27.76
C THR A 234 -12.84 -4.41 -28.69
N GLY A 235 -13.91 -3.63 -28.85
CA GLY A 235 -13.93 -2.45 -29.69
C GLY A 235 -13.02 -1.33 -29.22
N VAL A 236 -12.89 -1.14 -27.90
CA VAL A 236 -11.91 -0.22 -27.32
C VAL A 236 -10.50 -0.68 -27.62
N LEU A 237 -10.16 -1.93 -27.28
CA LEU A 237 -8.81 -2.48 -27.47
C LEU A 237 -8.36 -2.39 -28.93
N ARG A 238 -9.24 -2.74 -29.87
CA ARG A 238 -9.00 -2.62 -31.31
C ARG A 238 -8.65 -1.19 -31.73
N ARG A 239 -9.37 -0.20 -31.22
CA ARG A 239 -9.18 1.22 -31.59
C ARG A 239 -7.95 1.85 -30.97
N ILE A 240 -7.56 1.44 -29.76
CA ILE A 240 -6.32 1.91 -29.12
C ILE A 240 -5.09 1.10 -29.55
N GLY A 241 -5.24 0.14 -30.47
CA GLY A 241 -4.15 -0.67 -31.01
C GLY A 241 -3.60 -1.71 -30.05
N TRP A 242 -4.40 -2.16 -29.08
CA TRP A 242 -4.01 -3.22 -28.15
C TRP A 242 -4.51 -4.60 -28.65
N PRO A 243 -3.90 -5.70 -28.19
CA PRO A 243 -4.39 -7.05 -28.47
C PRO A 243 -5.88 -7.20 -28.12
N HIS A 244 -6.64 -7.90 -28.96
CA HIS A 244 -8.11 -7.98 -28.89
C HIS A 244 -8.69 -9.24 -29.57
N ALA A 245 -7.90 -10.31 -29.72
CA ALA A 245 -8.32 -11.51 -30.44
C ALA A 245 -9.28 -12.40 -29.65
N ASP A 246 -9.18 -12.41 -28.32
CA ASP A 246 -9.97 -13.28 -27.44
C ASP A 246 -10.21 -12.68 -26.04
N HIS A 247 -10.93 -13.42 -25.20
CA HIS A 247 -11.20 -13.04 -23.81
C HIS A 247 -9.92 -12.89 -22.96
N ARG A 248 -8.81 -13.54 -23.33
CA ARG A 248 -7.53 -13.43 -22.61
C ARG A 248 -6.87 -12.10 -22.93
N ASP A 249 -6.99 -11.61 -24.16
CA ASP A 249 -6.61 -10.25 -24.52
C ASP A 249 -7.42 -9.21 -23.77
N VAL A 250 -8.74 -9.41 -23.63
CA VAL A 250 -9.59 -8.53 -22.82
C VAL A 250 -9.14 -8.50 -21.36
N ALA A 251 -8.87 -9.66 -20.77
CA ALA A 251 -8.35 -9.77 -19.41
C ALA A 251 -6.97 -9.09 -19.25
N ARG A 252 -6.06 -9.25 -20.22
CA ARG A 252 -4.77 -8.56 -20.24
C ARG A 252 -4.94 -7.04 -20.35
N GLY A 253 -5.89 -6.58 -21.15
CA GLY A 253 -6.26 -5.18 -21.26
C GLY A 253 -6.66 -4.61 -19.91
N TRP A 254 -7.52 -5.32 -19.17
CA TRP A 254 -7.92 -4.91 -17.83
C TRP A 254 -6.75 -4.88 -16.85
N VAL A 255 -5.94 -5.95 -16.78
CA VAL A 255 -4.75 -5.99 -15.90
C VAL A 255 -3.82 -4.81 -16.19
N ARG A 256 -3.64 -4.45 -17.46
CA ARG A 256 -2.85 -3.29 -17.86
C ARG A 256 -3.46 -1.96 -17.41
N ILE A 257 -4.78 -1.78 -17.55
CA ILE A 257 -5.50 -0.58 -17.10
C ILE A 257 -5.42 -0.46 -15.57
N LEU A 258 -5.86 -1.51 -14.87
CA LEU A 258 -5.87 -1.55 -13.41
C LEU A 258 -4.45 -1.34 -12.86
N GLY A 259 -3.42 -1.92 -13.49
CA GLY A 259 -2.02 -1.75 -13.11
C GLY A 259 -1.49 -0.31 -13.17
N LYS A 260 -2.15 0.59 -13.91
CA LYS A 260 -1.79 2.02 -14.00
C LYS A 260 -2.50 2.89 -12.99
N VAL A 261 -3.69 2.49 -12.54
CA VAL A 261 -4.42 3.16 -11.47
C VAL A 261 -3.63 3.05 -10.17
N SER A 262 -3.47 4.15 -9.45
CA SER A 262 -2.75 4.22 -8.17
C SER A 262 -3.57 4.89 -7.09
N THR A 263 -4.36 5.92 -7.44
CA THR A 263 -5.14 6.71 -6.48
C THR A 263 -6.50 7.09 -7.05
N ILE A 264 -7.39 7.62 -6.21
CA ILE A 264 -8.68 8.20 -6.61
C ILE A 264 -8.54 9.30 -7.67
N ALA A 265 -7.38 9.95 -7.78
CA ALA A 265 -7.15 10.98 -8.80
C ALA A 265 -7.10 10.40 -10.22
N ASP A 266 -6.88 9.09 -10.37
CA ASP A 266 -6.77 8.39 -11.65
C ASP A 266 -8.14 7.99 -12.23
N VAL A 267 -9.22 8.15 -11.46
CA VAL A 267 -10.59 7.90 -11.91
C VAL A 267 -11.38 9.19 -12.04
N GLU A 268 -12.42 9.16 -12.86
CA GLU A 268 -13.31 10.28 -13.09
C GLU A 268 -14.12 10.63 -11.84
N PRO A 269 -14.30 11.93 -11.52
CA PRO A 269 -15.04 12.36 -10.33
C PRO A 269 -16.48 11.83 -10.25
N THR A 270 -17.09 11.59 -11.41
CA THR A 270 -18.43 11.02 -11.53
C THR A 270 -18.50 9.55 -11.10
N LEU A 271 -17.41 8.77 -11.18
CA LEU A 271 -17.35 7.46 -10.54
C LEU A 271 -17.05 7.62 -9.05
N SER A 272 -16.00 8.37 -8.71
CA SER A 272 -15.55 8.45 -7.32
C SER A 272 -16.66 8.97 -6.41
N GLY A 273 -17.39 10.01 -6.82
CA GLY A 273 -18.53 10.54 -6.05
C GLY A 273 -19.65 9.52 -5.83
N ARG A 274 -19.86 8.59 -6.77
CA ARG A 274 -20.84 7.49 -6.61
C ARG A 274 -20.36 6.46 -5.59
N VAL A 275 -19.08 6.09 -5.65
CA VAL A 275 -18.51 5.17 -4.68
C VAL A 275 -18.53 5.79 -3.27
N GLU A 276 -18.14 7.05 -3.12
CA GLU A 276 -18.24 7.78 -1.84
C GLU A 276 -19.70 7.84 -1.34
N GLU A 277 -20.67 8.12 -2.22
CA GLU A 277 -22.10 8.11 -1.87
C GLU A 277 -22.55 6.75 -1.29
N LEU A 278 -22.07 5.64 -1.85
CA LEU A 278 -22.35 4.32 -1.29
C LEU A 278 -21.63 4.09 0.03
N ILE A 279 -20.36 4.47 0.14
CA ILE A 279 -19.57 4.34 1.38
C ILE A 279 -20.27 5.08 2.51
N ASP A 280 -20.63 6.34 2.29
CA ASP A 280 -21.38 7.13 3.26
C ASP A 280 -22.68 6.42 3.63
N PHE A 281 -23.46 5.95 2.65
CA PHE A 281 -24.69 5.23 2.94
C PHE A 281 -24.49 3.97 3.79
N VAL A 282 -23.46 3.18 3.52
CA VAL A 282 -23.23 1.89 4.20
C VAL A 282 -22.49 2.00 5.53
N THR A 283 -21.88 3.15 5.81
CA THR A 283 -21.11 3.41 7.04
C THR A 283 -21.82 4.32 8.03
N VAL A 284 -22.90 5.01 7.63
CA VAL A 284 -23.73 5.78 8.56
C VAL A 284 -24.44 4.84 9.54
N GLY A 285 -23.95 4.87 10.79
CA GLY A 285 -24.48 4.19 11.97
C GLY A 285 -24.23 4.99 13.24
#